data_AF-A0A1F5Z9F2-F1
#
_entry.id   AF-A0A1F5Z9F2-F1
#
_cell.length_a   1.000
_cell.length_b   1.000
_cell.length_c   1.000
_cell.angle_alpha   90.00
_cell.angle_beta   90.00
_cell.angle_gamma   90.00
#
_symmetry.space_group_name_H-M   'P 1'
#
loop_
_entity.id
_entity.type
_entity.pdbx_description
1 polymer ?
#
loop_
_entity_poly.entity_id
_entity_poly.type
_entity_poly.pdbx_seq_one_letter_code
_entity_poly.pdbx_strand_id
1 'polypeptide(L)'
;MTNFLYVFRTRWNADPRQAVSLSQFVLIQLMRDVIWAVCALVPISIIAVVRWLWPQVIPFHLFEFWAFKGPYDQLILMALGLLAVGFVINLPKLILTLNHPQMSQQAETVFKFGFLISLRAGILEELVFRWLLFYSWMWILYLLNRIIFSAPELVYTHYFADILNATTARQLAPFFLSMAWNVGAAIGVSNGKFRDGHLYQGKTGVAIAYLVGFFFFYIMFHHGLVAAMIIHAVYDMFIFGLLYMDMAAERKILPILVERYRHNRLFITVLRLLIPARSRE
;
A
#
# COMPACT_ATOMS: atom_id res chain seq x y z
N MET A 1 1.38 6.44 0.39
CA MET A 1 0.47 6.98 1.43
C MET A 1 1.13 7.47 2.74
N THR A 2 2.40 7.13 2.96
CA THR A 2 3.30 7.33 4.14
C THR A 2 3.23 8.66 4.87
N ASN A 3 3.12 9.76 4.13
CA ASN A 3 3.08 11.08 4.73
C ASN A 3 1.68 11.47 5.21
N PHE A 4 0.58 10.83 4.83
CA PHE A 4 -0.72 11.37 5.26
C PHE A 4 -0.96 11.18 6.75
N LEU A 5 -1.02 9.95 7.28
CA LEU A 5 -1.27 9.78 8.72
C LEU A 5 -0.14 10.32 9.58
N TYR A 6 1.12 10.28 9.10
CA TYR A 6 2.24 10.88 9.82
C TYR A 6 2.22 12.41 9.76
N VAL A 7 2.06 13.05 8.58
CA VAL A 7 1.94 14.52 8.45
C VAL A 7 0.64 15.01 9.08
N PHE A 8 -0.45 14.26 8.98
CA PHE A 8 -1.70 14.57 9.67
C PHE A 8 -1.45 14.48 11.17
N ARG A 9 -0.90 13.39 11.72
CA ARG A 9 -0.61 13.28 13.15
C ARG A 9 0.41 14.31 13.66
N THR A 10 1.46 14.61 12.90
CA THR A 10 2.51 15.57 13.29
C THR A 10 2.10 17.02 13.11
N ARG A 11 1.37 17.37 12.03
CA ARG A 11 0.87 18.74 11.82
C ARG A 11 -0.43 19.04 12.55
N TRP A 12 -1.23 18.02 12.86
CA TRP A 12 -2.45 18.18 13.67
C TRP A 12 -2.12 18.34 15.16
N ASN A 13 -1.03 17.71 15.62
CA ASN A 13 -0.51 17.93 16.98
C ASN A 13 0.36 19.20 17.08
N ALA A 14 0.78 19.79 15.96
CA ALA A 14 1.41 21.11 15.95
C ALA A 14 0.32 22.20 16.04
N ASP A 15 0.63 23.33 16.70
CA ASP A 15 -0.24 24.48 16.98
C ASP A 15 -1.48 24.59 16.07
N PRO A 16 -2.72 24.62 16.60
CA PRO A 16 -3.96 24.79 15.81
C PRO A 16 -3.92 25.95 14.82
N ARG A 17 -3.08 26.97 15.07
CA ARG A 17 -2.83 28.10 14.16
C ARG A 17 -2.07 27.72 12.88
N GLN A 18 -1.41 26.57 12.84
CA GLN A 18 -0.68 26.02 11.70
C GLN A 18 -1.47 24.96 10.91
N ALA A 19 -2.75 24.74 11.25
CA ALA A 19 -3.60 23.84 10.51
C ALA A 19 -3.72 24.34 9.05
N VAL A 20 -3.16 23.58 8.11
CA VAL A 20 -3.32 23.83 6.67
C VAL A 20 -4.81 23.77 6.36
N SER A 21 -5.36 24.84 5.77
CA SER A 21 -6.77 24.84 5.40
C SER A 21 -7.07 23.72 4.41
N LEU A 22 -8.31 23.23 4.41
CA LEU A 22 -8.72 22.17 3.48
C LEU A 22 -8.41 22.52 2.02
N SER A 23 -8.66 23.77 1.62
CA SER A 23 -8.38 24.27 0.28
C SER A 23 -6.90 24.16 -0.09
N GLN A 24 -6.00 24.53 0.82
CA GLN A 24 -4.55 24.42 0.63
C GLN A 24 -4.11 22.95 0.55
N PHE A 25 -4.68 22.07 1.37
CA PHE A 25 -4.38 20.64 1.29
C PHE A 25 -4.77 20.07 -0.08
N VAL A 26 -5.98 20.35 -0.55
CA VAL A 26 -6.47 19.91 -1.86
C VAL A 26 -5.58 20.46 -2.98
N LEU A 27 -5.21 21.74 -2.92
CA LEU A 27 -4.32 22.35 -3.91
C LEU A 27 -2.94 21.66 -3.95
N ILE A 28 -2.31 21.44 -2.80
CA ILE A 28 -1.02 20.73 -2.69
C ILE A 28 -1.14 19.32 -3.29
N GLN A 29 -2.24 18.64 -3.00
CA GLN A 29 -2.53 17.32 -3.54
C GLN A 29 -2.66 17.32 -5.07
N LEU A 30 -3.40 18.28 -5.63
CA LEU A 30 -3.58 18.43 -7.08
C LEU A 30 -2.27 18.75 -7.79
N MET A 31 -1.50 19.71 -7.27
CA MET A 31 -0.19 20.05 -7.84
C MET A 31 0.75 18.85 -7.84
N ARG A 32 0.75 18.08 -6.75
CA ARG A 32 1.52 16.83 -6.67
C ARG A 32 1.09 15.85 -7.77
N ASP A 33 -0.20 15.66 -7.98
CA ASP A 33 -0.73 14.72 -8.98
C ASP A 33 -0.38 15.14 -10.42
N VAL A 34 -0.44 16.44 -10.72
CA VAL A 34 0.01 16.97 -12.02
C VAL A 34 1.50 16.68 -12.23
N ILE A 35 2.34 16.92 -11.22
CA ILE A 35 3.77 16.61 -11.29
C ILE A 35 3.97 15.11 -11.55
N TRP A 36 3.28 14.23 -10.82
CA TRP A 36 3.37 12.78 -11.05
C TRP A 36 2.94 12.39 -12.46
N ALA A 37 1.84 12.95 -12.98
CA ALA A 37 1.35 12.66 -14.32
C ALA A 37 2.38 13.09 -15.39
N VAL A 38 2.96 14.28 -15.26
CA VAL A 38 4.03 14.75 -16.15
C VAL A 38 5.27 13.87 -16.04
N CYS A 39 5.70 13.54 -14.82
CA CYS A 39 6.84 12.65 -14.59
C CYS A 39 6.61 11.23 -15.12
N ALA A 40 5.36 10.76 -15.21
CA ALA A 40 5.02 9.44 -15.75
C ALA A 40 5.16 9.38 -17.28
N LEU A 41 5.08 10.50 -18.00
CA LEU A 41 5.26 10.52 -19.46
C LEU A 41 6.67 10.09 -19.88
N VAL A 42 7.67 10.40 -19.06
CA VAL A 42 9.07 10.04 -19.31
C VAL A 42 9.28 8.51 -19.31
N PRO A 43 8.98 7.75 -18.23
CA PRO A 43 9.11 6.30 -18.25
C PRO A 43 8.21 5.66 -19.30
N ILE A 44 6.98 6.15 -19.53
CA ILE A 44 6.13 5.63 -20.61
C ILE A 44 6.83 5.74 -21.97
N SER A 45 7.41 6.89 -22.28
CA SER A 45 8.12 7.12 -23.54
C SER A 45 9.35 6.22 -23.67
N ILE A 46 10.13 6.06 -22.60
CA ILE A 46 11.30 5.18 -22.57
C ILE A 46 10.87 3.72 -22.78
N ILE A 47 9.83 3.26 -22.06
CA ILE A 47 9.29 1.90 -22.18
C ILE A 47 8.83 1.65 -23.62
N ALA A 48 8.12 2.60 -24.24
CA ALA A 48 7.66 2.48 -25.61
C ALA A 48 8.83 2.34 -26.61
N VAL A 49 9.86 3.18 -26.47
CA VAL A 49 11.08 3.12 -27.31
C VAL A 49 11.83 1.81 -27.10
N VAL A 50 12.03 1.39 -25.85
CA VAL A 50 12.69 0.12 -25.52
C VAL A 50 11.92 -1.06 -26.10
N ARG A 51 10.58 -1.07 -25.98
CA ARG A 51 9.73 -2.13 -26.52
C ARG A 51 9.76 -2.20 -28.05
N TRP A 52 9.94 -1.05 -28.71
CA TRP A 52 10.08 -0.96 -30.16
C TRP A 52 11.44 -1.48 -30.63
N LEU A 53 12.53 -1.09 -29.96
CA LEU A 53 13.89 -1.48 -30.33
C LEU A 53 14.28 -2.91 -29.89
N TRP A 54 13.82 -3.32 -28.71
CA TRP A 54 14.16 -4.59 -28.06
C TRP A 54 12.91 -5.30 -27.51
N PRO A 55 12.04 -5.83 -28.40
CA PRO A 55 10.79 -6.48 -28.01
C PRO A 55 10.97 -7.66 -27.06
N GLN A 56 12.12 -8.33 -27.08
CA GLN A 56 12.46 -9.44 -26.19
C GLN A 56 12.75 -9.02 -24.74
N VAL A 57 13.10 -7.75 -24.49
CA VAL A 57 13.41 -7.23 -23.14
C VAL A 57 12.13 -6.98 -22.36
N ILE A 58 11.07 -6.55 -23.03
CA ILE A 58 9.74 -6.30 -22.46
C ILE A 58 8.74 -7.19 -23.22
N PRO A 59 8.48 -8.43 -22.77
CA PRO A 59 7.68 -9.40 -23.52
C PRO A 59 6.16 -9.13 -23.47
N PHE A 60 5.75 -7.89 -23.20
CA PHE A 60 4.36 -7.47 -23.08
C PHE A 60 4.07 -6.26 -23.97
N HIS A 61 2.82 -6.06 -24.38
CA HIS A 61 2.38 -4.80 -24.94
C HIS A 61 2.27 -3.73 -23.85
N LEU A 62 2.51 -2.45 -24.18
CA LEU A 62 2.50 -1.36 -23.20
C LEU A 62 1.23 -1.31 -22.34
N PHE A 63 0.07 -1.63 -22.95
CA PHE A 63 -1.24 -1.63 -22.30
C PHE A 63 -1.83 -3.04 -22.11
N GLU A 64 -1.01 -4.09 -22.16
CA GLU A 64 -1.43 -5.51 -22.10
C GLU A 64 -2.38 -5.82 -20.93
N PHE A 65 -2.12 -5.22 -19.77
CA PHE A 65 -2.85 -5.48 -18.53
C PHE A 65 -3.95 -4.46 -18.24
N TRP A 66 -4.22 -3.48 -19.10
CA TRP A 66 -5.20 -2.44 -18.79
C TRP A 66 -6.64 -2.92 -18.86
N ALA A 67 -6.92 -3.96 -19.63
CA ALA A 67 -8.24 -4.56 -19.69
C ALA A 67 -8.50 -5.45 -18.47
N PHE A 68 -9.75 -5.40 -17.99
CA PHE A 68 -10.25 -6.38 -17.04
C PHE A 68 -10.31 -7.77 -17.70
N LYS A 69 -9.86 -8.81 -16.99
CA LYS A 69 -9.84 -10.20 -17.46
C LYS A 69 -10.42 -11.15 -16.39
N GLY A 70 -10.86 -12.32 -16.83
CA GLY A 70 -11.34 -13.38 -15.93
C GLY A 70 -12.72 -13.12 -15.31
N PRO A 71 -13.21 -14.06 -14.50
CA PRO A 71 -14.57 -14.01 -13.96
C PRO A 71 -14.64 -13.17 -12.67
N TYR A 72 -15.76 -12.44 -12.50
CA TYR A 72 -15.94 -11.46 -11.42
C TYR A 72 -16.08 -12.09 -10.03
N ASP A 73 -16.64 -13.29 -9.94
CA ASP A 73 -16.82 -14.05 -8.70
C ASP A 73 -15.48 -14.38 -8.02
N GLN A 74 -14.48 -14.79 -8.81
CA GLN A 74 -13.11 -15.01 -8.33
C GLN A 74 -12.50 -13.71 -7.79
N LEU A 75 -12.73 -12.59 -8.47
CA LEU A 75 -12.22 -11.29 -8.02
C LEU A 75 -12.87 -10.86 -6.70
N ILE A 76 -14.17 -11.08 -6.54
CA ILE A 76 -14.88 -10.81 -5.29
C ILE A 76 -14.31 -11.68 -4.16
N LEU A 77 -14.10 -12.97 -4.41
CA LEU A 77 -13.53 -13.88 -3.42
C LEU A 77 -12.10 -13.46 -3.00
N MET A 78 -11.28 -13.05 -3.97
CA MET A 78 -9.94 -12.52 -3.72
C MET A 78 -9.98 -11.23 -2.89
N ALA A 79 -10.90 -10.31 -3.22
CA ALA A 79 -11.11 -9.10 -2.44
C ALA A 79 -11.53 -9.44 -1.01
N LEU A 80 -12.54 -10.30 -0.81
CA LEU A 80 -13.01 -10.72 0.52
C LEU A 80 -11.90 -11.39 1.34
N GLY A 81 -11.09 -12.26 0.73
CA GLY A 81 -9.93 -12.87 1.37
C GLY A 81 -8.92 -11.82 1.84
N LEU A 82 -8.62 -10.83 0.99
CA LEU A 82 -7.72 -9.72 1.35
C LEU A 82 -8.30 -8.84 2.46
N LEU A 83 -9.61 -8.55 2.44
CA LEU A 83 -10.30 -7.82 3.50
C LEU A 83 -10.23 -8.57 4.83
N ALA A 84 -10.47 -9.89 4.83
CA ALA A 84 -10.39 -10.73 6.02
C ALA A 84 -8.97 -10.71 6.61
N VAL A 85 -7.94 -10.84 5.77
CA VAL A 85 -6.53 -10.72 6.19
C VAL A 85 -6.27 -9.33 6.79
N GLY A 86 -6.72 -8.27 6.13
CA GLY A 86 -6.63 -6.89 6.63
C GLY A 86 -7.27 -6.71 8.00
N PHE A 87 -8.47 -7.26 8.20
CA PHE A 87 -9.16 -7.23 9.47
C PHE A 87 -8.38 -7.95 10.57
N VAL A 88 -7.99 -9.21 10.34
CA VAL A 88 -7.26 -10.04 11.31
C VAL A 88 -5.97 -9.37 11.75
N ILE A 89 -5.22 -8.78 10.81
CA ILE A 89 -3.96 -8.09 11.10
C ILE A 89 -4.17 -6.83 11.92
N ASN A 90 -5.24 -6.07 11.66
CA ASN A 90 -5.50 -4.82 12.38
C ASN A 90 -6.22 -5.05 13.71
N LEU A 91 -6.86 -6.19 13.91
CA LEU A 91 -7.64 -6.50 15.11
C LEU A 91 -6.86 -6.31 16.43
N PRO A 92 -5.60 -6.78 16.59
CA PRO A 92 -4.83 -6.51 17.80
C PRO A 92 -4.63 -5.02 18.05
N LYS A 93 -4.38 -4.23 17.00
CA LYS A 93 -4.22 -2.78 17.13
C LYS A 93 -5.53 -2.13 17.56
N LEU A 94 -6.66 -2.49 16.95
CA LEU A 94 -7.98 -1.94 17.30
C LEU A 94 -8.38 -2.28 18.74
N ILE A 95 -8.00 -3.46 19.25
CA ILE A 95 -8.33 -3.86 20.63
C ILE A 95 -7.37 -3.27 21.66
N LEU A 96 -6.08 -3.22 21.35
CA LEU A 96 -5.01 -2.95 22.33
C LEU A 96 -4.55 -1.49 22.34
N THR A 97 -4.93 -0.67 21.36
CA THR A 97 -4.49 0.72 21.27
C THR A 97 -5.67 1.66 21.38
N LEU A 98 -5.49 2.76 22.12
CA LEU A 98 -6.47 3.83 22.20
C LEU A 98 -6.14 4.93 21.20
N ASN A 99 -7.15 5.46 20.53
CA ASN A 99 -6.99 6.61 19.65
C ASN A 99 -6.80 7.89 20.45
N HIS A 100 -6.19 8.89 19.82
CA HIS A 100 -6.09 10.22 20.42
C HIS A 100 -7.49 10.83 20.55
N PRO A 101 -7.89 11.41 21.71
CA PRO A 101 -9.26 11.89 21.93
C PRO A 101 -9.78 12.86 20.86
N GLN A 102 -8.91 13.72 20.32
CA GLN A 102 -9.28 14.64 19.24
C GLN A 102 -9.61 13.90 17.93
N MET A 103 -8.90 12.80 17.62
CA MET A 103 -9.21 11.99 16.44
C MET A 103 -10.56 11.31 16.61
N SER A 104 -10.86 10.78 17.79
CA SER A 104 -12.17 10.18 18.10
C SER A 104 -13.30 11.21 18.01
N GLN A 105 -13.07 12.45 18.48
CA GLN A 105 -14.03 13.56 18.31
C GLN A 105 -14.27 13.93 16.84
N GLN A 106 -13.26 13.79 15.99
CA GLN A 106 -13.30 14.15 14.58
C GLN A 106 -13.31 12.95 13.63
N ALA A 107 -13.82 11.81 14.10
CA ALA A 107 -13.77 10.54 13.38
C ALA A 107 -14.32 10.66 11.95
N GLU A 108 -15.43 11.37 11.76
CA GLU A 108 -16.07 11.57 10.46
C GLU A 108 -15.17 12.35 9.48
N THR A 109 -14.49 13.39 9.99
CA THR A 109 -13.56 14.21 9.20
C THR A 109 -12.34 13.40 8.80
N VAL A 110 -11.76 12.66 9.75
CA VAL A 110 -10.62 11.76 9.50
C VAL A 110 -11.01 10.68 8.49
N PHE A 111 -12.20 10.08 8.63
CA PHE A 111 -12.70 9.08 7.70
C PHE A 111 -12.90 9.64 6.30
N LYS A 112 -13.60 10.76 6.14
CA LYS A 112 -13.85 11.38 4.84
C LYS A 112 -12.56 11.69 4.09
N PHE A 113 -11.56 12.25 4.76
CA PHE A 113 -10.28 12.56 4.11
C PHE A 113 -9.42 11.33 3.89
N GLY A 114 -9.34 10.44 4.89
CA GLY A 114 -8.67 9.16 4.77
C GLY A 114 -9.20 8.36 3.58
N PHE A 115 -10.52 8.30 3.42
CA PHE A 115 -11.19 7.63 2.32
C PHE A 115 -10.74 8.16 0.95
N LEU A 116 -10.85 9.48 0.72
CA LEU A 116 -10.48 10.08 -0.57
C LEU A 116 -9.00 9.88 -0.91
N ILE A 117 -8.13 10.04 0.09
CA ILE A 117 -6.70 9.89 -0.08
C ILE A 117 -6.33 8.45 -0.41
N SER A 118 -7.00 7.49 0.22
CA SER A 118 -6.66 6.08 0.07
C SER A 118 -7.24 5.49 -1.21
N LEU A 119 -8.45 5.89 -1.61
CA LEU A 119 -8.96 5.62 -2.95
C LEU A 119 -7.95 6.05 -4.02
N ARG A 120 -7.42 7.27 -3.90
CA ARG A 120 -6.42 7.78 -4.84
C ARG A 120 -5.09 7.05 -4.73
N ALA A 121 -4.63 6.80 -3.49
CA ALA A 121 -3.36 6.13 -3.25
C ALA A 121 -3.38 4.71 -3.83
N GLY A 122 -4.43 3.92 -3.58
CA GLY A 122 -4.58 2.59 -4.16
C GLY A 122 -4.45 2.59 -5.69
N ILE A 123 -5.13 3.51 -6.38
CA ILE A 123 -5.03 3.62 -7.85
C ILE A 123 -3.61 4.01 -8.30
N LEU A 124 -3.03 5.05 -7.70
CA LEU A 124 -1.72 5.55 -8.09
C LEU A 124 -0.59 4.58 -7.74
N GLU A 125 -0.68 3.88 -6.62
CA GLU A 125 0.29 2.88 -6.21
C GLU A 125 0.28 1.70 -7.19
N GLU A 126 -0.88 1.24 -7.65
CA GLU A 126 -0.91 0.22 -8.71
C GLU A 126 -0.35 0.73 -10.05
N LEU A 127 -0.68 1.96 -10.47
CA LEU A 127 -0.07 2.56 -11.67
C LEU A 127 1.45 2.65 -11.58
N VAL A 128 1.98 3.08 -10.45
CA VAL A 128 3.42 3.28 -10.28
C VAL A 128 4.14 1.94 -10.14
N PHE A 129 3.70 1.07 -9.24
CA PHE A 129 4.44 -0.16 -8.93
C PHE A 129 4.17 -1.29 -9.93
N ARG A 130 2.92 -1.48 -10.36
CA ARG A 130 2.53 -2.65 -11.17
C ARG A 130 2.63 -2.38 -12.66
N TRP A 131 2.66 -1.11 -13.06
CA TRP A 131 2.86 -0.71 -14.45
C TRP A 131 4.21 -0.02 -14.68
N LEU A 132 4.40 1.21 -14.20
CA LEU A 132 5.56 2.01 -14.61
C LEU A 132 6.90 1.45 -14.11
N LEU A 133 7.02 1.16 -12.81
CA LEU A 133 8.25 0.61 -12.22
C LEU A 133 8.47 -0.83 -12.70
N PHE A 134 7.43 -1.64 -12.78
CA PHE A 134 7.54 -3.01 -13.28
C PHE A 134 8.15 -3.06 -14.69
N TYR A 135 7.62 -2.29 -15.64
CA TYR A 135 8.17 -2.24 -17.00
C TYR A 135 9.56 -1.59 -17.04
N SER A 136 9.78 -0.56 -16.22
CA SER A 136 11.08 0.12 -16.17
C SER A 136 12.19 -0.81 -15.68
N TRP A 137 11.91 -1.62 -14.66
CA TRP A 137 12.90 -2.53 -14.10
C TRP A 137 13.30 -3.65 -15.07
N MET A 138 12.43 -4.09 -15.98
CA MET A 138 12.79 -5.12 -16.97
C MET A 138 13.99 -4.72 -17.83
N TRP A 139 13.97 -3.49 -18.35
CA TRP A 139 15.04 -3.02 -19.23
C TRP A 139 16.25 -2.51 -18.47
N ILE A 140 16.05 -1.89 -17.30
CA ILE A 140 17.16 -1.52 -16.41
C ILE A 140 17.95 -2.76 -16.01
N LEU A 141 17.28 -3.82 -15.56
CA LEU A 141 17.92 -5.09 -15.18
C LEU A 141 18.62 -5.74 -16.38
N TYR A 142 17.99 -5.70 -17.56
CA TYR A 142 18.63 -6.20 -18.78
C TYR A 142 19.94 -5.45 -19.11
N LEU A 143 19.94 -4.11 -19.03
CA LEU A 143 21.15 -3.32 -19.26
C LEU A 143 22.21 -3.56 -18.18
N LEU A 144 21.81 -3.60 -16.91
CA LEU A 144 22.70 -3.93 -15.80
C LEU A 144 23.34 -5.32 -15.98
N ASN A 145 22.58 -6.28 -16.51
CA ASN A 145 23.09 -7.61 -16.82
C ASN A 145 24.20 -7.57 -17.88
N ARG A 146 24.08 -6.70 -18.88
CA ARG A 146 25.12 -6.51 -19.90
C ARG A 146 26.36 -5.81 -19.35
N ILE A 147 26.17 -4.80 -18.50
CA ILE A 147 27.27 -4.02 -17.92
C ILE A 147 28.06 -4.85 -16.90
N ILE A 148 27.38 -5.71 -16.12
CA ILE A 148 27.96 -6.49 -15.01
C ILE A 148 28.05 -7.98 -15.40
N PHE A 149 28.31 -8.27 -16.67
CA PHE A 149 28.68 -9.61 -17.17
C PHE A 149 27.79 -10.77 -16.69
N SER A 150 26.47 -10.62 -16.79
CA SER A 150 25.45 -11.61 -16.41
C SER A 150 25.26 -11.85 -14.90
N ALA A 151 25.94 -11.10 -14.03
CA ALA A 151 25.84 -11.31 -12.59
C ALA A 151 24.41 -11.14 -12.02
N PRO A 152 23.62 -10.11 -12.41
CA PRO A 152 22.23 -9.97 -11.95
C PRO A 152 21.34 -11.16 -12.29
N GLU A 153 21.44 -11.67 -13.53
CA GLU A 153 20.70 -12.85 -13.98
C GLU A 153 21.07 -14.09 -13.15
N LEU A 154 22.37 -14.37 -12.99
CA LEU A 154 22.85 -15.50 -12.21
C LEU A 154 22.36 -15.44 -10.76
N VAL A 155 22.47 -14.27 -10.12
CA VAL A 155 22.00 -14.08 -8.74
C VAL A 155 20.48 -14.29 -8.65
N TYR A 156 19.72 -13.77 -9.61
CA TYR A 156 18.28 -13.97 -9.63
C TYR A 156 17.91 -15.44 -9.80
N THR A 157 18.46 -16.13 -10.81
CA THR A 157 18.08 -17.50 -11.14
C THR A 157 18.50 -18.52 -10.08
N HIS A 158 19.66 -18.32 -9.44
CA HIS A 158 20.17 -19.28 -8.44
C HIS A 158 19.59 -19.07 -7.03
N TYR A 159 19.23 -17.84 -6.67
CA TYR A 159 18.83 -17.54 -5.30
C TYR A 159 17.40 -16.99 -5.21
N PHE A 160 17.09 -15.94 -5.97
CA PHE A 160 15.83 -15.22 -5.75
C PHE A 160 14.62 -15.89 -6.39
N ALA A 161 14.76 -16.52 -7.56
CA ALA A 161 13.63 -17.08 -8.30
C ALA A 161 12.85 -18.11 -7.45
N ASP A 162 13.55 -19.04 -6.82
CA ASP A 162 12.94 -20.05 -5.95
C ASP A 162 12.36 -19.46 -4.65
N ILE A 163 13.05 -18.49 -4.04
CA ILE A 163 12.56 -17.81 -2.84
C ILE A 163 11.25 -17.07 -3.13
N LEU A 164 11.19 -16.32 -4.23
CA LEU A 164 10.00 -15.59 -4.64
C LEU A 164 8.86 -16.54 -5.02
N ASN A 165 9.18 -17.62 -5.72
CA ASN A 165 8.23 -18.67 -6.07
C ASN A 165 7.63 -19.33 -4.82
N ALA A 166 8.45 -19.68 -3.83
CA ALA A 166 8.00 -20.22 -2.56
C ALA A 166 7.15 -19.20 -1.77
N THR A 167 7.60 -17.95 -1.70
CA THR A 167 6.90 -16.84 -1.01
C THR A 167 5.49 -16.63 -1.55
N THR A 168 5.28 -16.87 -2.84
CA THR A 168 3.99 -16.70 -3.52
C THR A 168 3.18 -18.00 -3.61
N ALA A 169 3.56 -19.02 -2.84
CA ALA A 169 2.96 -20.36 -2.86
C ALA A 169 2.82 -20.91 -4.30
N ARG A 170 3.80 -20.59 -5.16
CA ARG A 170 3.88 -20.95 -6.58
C ARG A 170 2.80 -20.37 -7.49
N GLN A 171 1.97 -19.44 -7.00
CA GLN A 171 0.92 -18.79 -7.80
C GLN A 171 1.49 -17.88 -8.91
N LEU A 172 2.74 -17.42 -8.75
CA LEU A 172 3.47 -16.63 -9.76
C LEU A 172 4.61 -17.42 -10.42
N ALA A 173 4.64 -18.76 -10.29
CA ALA A 173 5.69 -19.61 -10.84
C ALA A 173 5.97 -19.37 -12.35
N PRO A 174 4.96 -19.21 -13.23
CA PRO A 174 5.23 -18.98 -14.66
C PRO A 174 6.06 -17.71 -14.92
N PHE A 175 5.86 -16.67 -14.10
CA PHE A 175 6.57 -15.40 -14.24
C PHE A 175 7.98 -15.43 -13.63
N PHE A 176 8.19 -16.24 -12.59
CA PHE A 176 9.49 -16.34 -11.94
C PHE A 176 10.44 -17.35 -12.59
N LEU A 177 9.89 -18.44 -13.14
CA LEU A 177 10.67 -19.61 -13.57
C LEU A 177 10.61 -19.89 -15.08
N SER A 178 9.55 -19.47 -15.77
CA SER A 178 9.31 -19.87 -17.17
C SER A 178 9.41 -18.73 -18.17
N MET A 179 9.21 -17.48 -17.74
CA MET A 179 9.43 -16.29 -18.55
C MET A 179 10.90 -15.85 -18.52
N ALA A 180 11.22 -14.82 -19.31
CA ALA A 180 12.54 -14.18 -19.24
C ALA A 180 12.84 -13.74 -17.80
N TRP A 181 14.05 -14.03 -17.33
CA TRP A 181 14.45 -13.83 -15.92
C TRP A 181 14.21 -12.40 -15.42
N ASN A 182 14.36 -11.41 -16.31
CA ASN A 182 14.20 -10.00 -16.01
C ASN A 182 12.73 -9.61 -15.72
N VAL A 183 11.75 -10.40 -16.17
CA VAL A 183 10.33 -10.24 -15.80
C VAL A 183 10.14 -10.57 -14.32
N GLY A 184 10.56 -11.76 -13.90
CA GLY A 184 10.45 -12.20 -12.52
C GLY A 184 11.27 -11.33 -11.55
N ALA A 185 12.48 -10.94 -11.97
CA ALA A 185 13.30 -10.00 -11.22
C ALA A 185 12.66 -8.61 -11.11
N ALA A 186 12.02 -8.10 -12.17
CA ALA A 186 11.31 -6.82 -12.15
C ALA A 186 10.08 -6.85 -11.21
N ILE A 187 9.35 -7.97 -11.14
CA ILE A 187 8.28 -8.17 -10.13
C ILE A 187 8.88 -8.04 -8.73
N GLY A 188 9.98 -8.75 -8.47
CA GLY A 188 10.68 -8.72 -7.17
C GLY A 188 11.15 -7.31 -6.77
N VAL A 189 11.84 -6.60 -7.67
CA VAL A 189 12.37 -5.26 -7.37
C VAL A 189 11.25 -4.24 -7.22
N SER A 190 10.24 -4.26 -8.10
CA SER A 190 9.11 -3.33 -7.98
C SER A 190 8.32 -3.56 -6.69
N ASN A 191 8.09 -4.82 -6.33
CA ASN A 191 7.45 -5.16 -5.06
C ASN A 191 8.32 -4.80 -3.84
N GLY A 192 9.65 -4.93 -3.95
CA GLY A 192 10.59 -4.43 -2.94
C GLY A 192 10.44 -2.93 -2.70
N LYS A 193 10.27 -2.13 -3.77
CA LYS A 193 9.99 -0.69 -3.66
C LYS A 193 8.62 -0.39 -3.07
N PHE A 194 7.60 -1.17 -3.41
CA PHE A 194 6.27 -1.07 -2.79
C PHE A 194 6.36 -1.29 -1.27
N ARG A 195 7.05 -2.36 -0.85
CA ARG A 195 7.35 -2.63 0.56
C ARG A 195 8.10 -1.49 1.24
N ASP A 196 9.10 -0.91 0.59
CA ASP A 196 9.87 0.21 1.17
C ASP A 196 8.98 1.43 1.44
N GLY A 197 7.96 1.63 0.60
CA GLY A 197 6.88 2.60 0.83
C GLY A 197 6.08 2.36 2.12
N HIS A 198 6.25 1.20 2.76
CA HIS A 198 5.52 0.74 3.96
C HIS A 198 6.40 0.56 5.21
N LEU A 199 7.66 1.00 5.19
CA LEU A 199 8.58 0.92 6.35
C LEU A 199 8.04 1.53 7.65
N TYR A 200 7.22 2.57 7.52
CA TYR A 200 6.56 3.26 8.64
C TYR A 200 5.58 2.39 9.44
N GLN A 201 5.15 1.25 8.89
CA GLN A 201 4.21 0.34 9.56
C GLN A 201 4.92 -0.66 10.49
N GLY A 202 6.25 -0.55 10.63
CA GLY A 202 7.06 -1.48 11.42
C GLY A 202 7.27 -2.83 10.72
N LYS A 203 8.01 -3.74 11.37
CA LYS A 203 8.45 -5.00 10.76
C LYS A 203 7.29 -5.87 10.24
N THR A 204 6.22 -5.98 11.01
CA THR A 204 5.04 -6.78 10.64
C THR A 204 4.33 -6.18 9.44
N GLY A 205 4.06 -4.87 9.45
CA GLY A 205 3.43 -4.18 8.32
C GLY A 205 4.26 -4.25 7.04
N VAL A 206 5.58 -4.13 7.15
CA VAL A 206 6.52 -4.32 6.04
C VAL A 206 6.44 -5.71 5.44
N ALA A 207 6.43 -6.76 6.27
CA ALA A 207 6.31 -8.14 5.79
C ALA A 207 4.97 -8.36 5.07
N ILE A 208 3.87 -7.85 5.64
CA ILE A 208 2.53 -7.93 5.03
C ILE A 208 2.48 -7.18 3.71
N ALA A 209 2.98 -5.94 3.66
CA ALA A 209 3.01 -5.14 2.44
C ALA A 209 3.79 -5.86 1.32
N TYR A 210 4.86 -6.56 1.66
CA TYR A 210 5.60 -7.37 0.70
C TYR A 210 4.76 -8.53 0.14
N LEU A 211 4.04 -9.27 0.98
CA LEU A 211 3.17 -10.38 0.53
C LEU A 211 1.96 -9.88 -0.27
N VAL A 212 1.25 -8.87 0.26
CA VAL A 212 0.11 -8.23 -0.39
C VAL A 212 0.52 -7.64 -1.74
N GLY A 213 1.74 -7.11 -1.84
CA GLY A 213 2.21 -6.55 -3.10
C GLY A 213 2.46 -7.59 -4.19
N PHE A 214 2.87 -8.82 -3.86
CA PHE A 214 2.87 -9.94 -4.82
C PHE A 214 1.45 -10.41 -5.16
N PHE A 215 0.54 -10.41 -4.20
CA PHE A 215 -0.87 -10.72 -4.46
C PHE A 215 -1.48 -9.75 -5.48
N PHE A 216 -1.11 -8.46 -5.46
CA PHE A 216 -1.53 -7.51 -6.50
C PHE A 216 -0.89 -7.77 -7.87
N PHE A 217 0.36 -8.26 -7.93
CA PHE A 217 0.92 -8.75 -9.19
C PHE A 217 0.13 -9.95 -9.72
N TYR A 218 -0.26 -10.88 -8.85
CA TYR A 218 -1.12 -12.00 -9.21
C TYR A 218 -2.47 -11.53 -9.78
N ILE A 219 -3.15 -10.59 -9.12
CA ILE A 219 -4.39 -9.99 -9.64
C ILE A 219 -4.15 -9.31 -10.98
N MET A 220 -3.09 -8.51 -11.12
CA MET A 220 -2.78 -7.82 -12.38
C MET A 220 -2.61 -8.81 -13.54
N PHE A 221 -1.86 -9.90 -13.34
CA PHE A 221 -1.60 -10.85 -14.41
C PHE A 221 -2.83 -11.68 -14.79
N HIS A 222 -3.73 -12.01 -13.85
CA HIS A 222 -4.89 -12.86 -14.10
C HIS A 222 -6.18 -12.07 -14.42
N HIS A 223 -6.33 -10.87 -13.85
CA HIS A 223 -7.54 -10.06 -13.93
C HIS A 223 -7.34 -8.65 -14.48
N GLY A 224 -6.09 -8.24 -14.71
CA GLY A 224 -5.74 -6.92 -15.21
C GLY A 224 -5.44 -5.89 -14.12
N LEU A 225 -4.73 -4.85 -14.52
CA LEU A 225 -4.29 -3.72 -13.72
C LEU A 225 -5.48 -2.94 -13.14
N VAL A 226 -6.55 -2.74 -13.91
CA VAL A 226 -7.76 -2.05 -13.41
C VAL A 226 -8.41 -2.85 -12.27
N ALA A 227 -8.42 -4.17 -12.35
CA ALA A 227 -8.91 -5.02 -11.26
C ALA A 227 -8.04 -4.87 -10.00
N ALA A 228 -6.71 -4.85 -10.15
CA ALA A 228 -5.78 -4.61 -9.04
C ALA A 228 -6.01 -3.24 -8.38
N MET A 229 -6.18 -2.17 -9.18
CA MET A 229 -6.50 -0.83 -8.68
C MET A 229 -7.78 -0.80 -7.85
N ILE A 230 -8.85 -1.43 -8.36
CA ILE A 230 -10.15 -1.46 -7.67
C ILE A 230 -10.04 -2.23 -6.36
N ILE A 231 -9.43 -3.43 -6.36
CA ILE A 231 -9.25 -4.22 -5.13
C ILE A 231 -8.41 -3.44 -4.13
N HIS A 232 -7.31 -2.80 -4.56
CA HIS A 232 -6.45 -2.03 -3.66
C HIS A 232 -7.22 -0.87 -3.05
N ALA A 233 -7.94 -0.09 -3.86
CA ALA A 233 -8.79 0.98 -3.35
C ALA A 233 -9.83 0.46 -2.35
N VAL A 234 -10.50 -0.66 -2.63
CA VAL A 234 -11.49 -1.27 -1.72
C VAL A 234 -10.85 -1.72 -0.41
N TYR A 235 -9.69 -2.36 -0.47
CA TYR A 235 -8.92 -2.74 0.70
C TYR A 235 -8.59 -1.53 1.57
N ASP A 236 -8.05 -0.48 0.97
CA ASP A 236 -7.71 0.76 1.66
C ASP A 236 -8.94 1.40 2.32
N MET A 237 -10.04 1.53 1.58
CA MET A 237 -11.30 2.06 2.10
C MET A 237 -11.81 1.24 3.29
N PHE A 238 -11.69 -0.09 3.23
CA PHE A 238 -12.06 -0.97 4.34
C PHE A 238 -11.20 -0.73 5.59
N ILE A 239 -9.88 -0.61 5.45
CA ILE A 239 -8.98 -0.34 6.58
C ILE A 239 -9.32 1.00 7.24
N PHE A 240 -9.60 2.05 6.47
CA PHE A 240 -10.05 3.33 7.02
C PHE A 240 -11.44 3.24 7.66
N GLY A 241 -12.32 2.40 7.12
CA GLY A 241 -13.60 2.09 7.74
C GLY A 241 -13.44 1.46 9.12
N LEU A 242 -12.52 0.50 9.28
CA LEU A 242 -12.21 -0.10 10.58
C LEU A 242 -11.70 0.95 11.59
N LEU A 243 -10.77 1.82 11.16
CA LEU A 243 -10.27 2.91 12.00
C LEU A 243 -11.37 3.89 12.40
N TYR A 244 -12.29 4.21 11.48
CA TYR A 244 -13.44 5.05 11.79
C TYR A 244 -14.34 4.42 12.86
N MET A 245 -14.69 3.14 12.68
CA MET A 245 -15.56 2.42 13.62
C MET A 245 -14.94 2.38 15.01
N ASP A 246 -13.63 2.16 15.10
CA ASP A 246 -12.86 2.17 16.34
C ASP A 246 -12.88 3.54 17.03
N MET A 247 -12.51 4.61 16.32
CA MET A 247 -12.58 5.99 16.81
C MET A 247 -14.00 6.39 17.26
N ALA A 248 -15.02 6.01 16.50
CA ALA A 248 -16.41 6.31 16.81
C ALA A 248 -16.92 5.52 18.03
N ALA A 249 -16.50 4.26 18.18
CA ALA A 249 -16.81 3.41 19.32
C ALA A 249 -16.15 3.96 20.60
N GLU A 250 -14.86 4.31 20.55
CA GLU A 250 -14.17 4.92 21.68
C GLU A 250 -14.84 6.22 22.15
N ARG A 251 -15.22 7.10 21.21
CA ARG A 251 -15.93 8.36 21.54
C ARG A 251 -17.19 8.12 22.38
N LYS A 252 -17.90 7.00 22.17
CA LYS A 252 -19.13 6.66 22.90
C LYS A 252 -18.89 5.82 24.15
N ILE A 253 -18.04 4.81 24.07
CA ILE A 253 -17.86 3.79 25.11
C ILE A 253 -16.91 4.28 26.20
N LEU A 254 -15.84 4.98 25.85
CA LEU A 254 -14.79 5.37 26.80
C LEU A 254 -15.33 6.25 27.94
N PRO A 255 -16.18 7.28 27.71
CA PRO A 255 -16.77 8.06 28.80
C PRO A 255 -17.59 7.21 29.77
N ILE A 256 -18.35 6.23 29.26
CA ILE A 256 -19.20 5.33 30.06
C ILE A 256 -18.33 4.43 30.94
N LEU A 257 -17.27 3.84 30.37
CA LEU A 257 -16.35 2.99 31.11
C LEU A 257 -15.58 3.79 32.17
N VAL A 258 -15.11 4.98 31.84
CA VAL A 258 -14.42 5.87 32.79
C VAL A 258 -15.33 6.20 33.96
N GLU A 259 -16.59 6.58 33.71
CA GLU A 259 -17.53 6.90 34.78
C GLU A 259 -17.88 5.67 35.63
N ARG A 260 -18.17 4.53 35.00
CA ARG A 260 -18.53 3.28 35.69
C ARG A 260 -17.39 2.74 36.56
N TYR A 261 -16.15 2.87 36.11
CA TYR A 261 -14.98 2.30 36.78
C TYR A 261 -14.09 3.35 37.44
N ARG A 262 -14.57 4.60 37.63
CA ARG A 262 -13.80 5.69 38.27
C ARG A 262 -13.26 5.34 39.66
N HIS A 263 -13.93 4.42 40.36
CA HIS A 263 -13.53 3.94 41.68
C HIS A 263 -12.59 2.71 41.64
N ASN A 264 -12.40 2.07 40.49
CA ASN A 264 -11.50 0.92 40.34
C ASN A 264 -10.07 1.40 40.00
N ARG A 265 -9.20 1.45 41.03
CA ARG A 265 -7.80 1.90 40.90
C ARG A 265 -6.99 1.09 39.87
N LEU A 266 -7.29 -0.20 39.70
CA LEU A 266 -6.61 -1.06 38.73
C LEU A 266 -7.00 -0.65 37.30
N PHE A 267 -8.31 -0.47 37.05
CA PHE A 267 -8.81 0.00 35.75
C PHE A 267 -8.21 1.36 35.38
N ILE A 268 -8.19 2.31 36.32
CA ILE A 268 -7.59 3.64 36.09
C ILE A 268 -6.09 3.55 35.84
N THR A 269 -5.37 2.66 36.53
CA THR A 269 -3.93 2.45 36.30
C THR A 269 -3.68 1.85 34.92
N VAL A 270 -4.41 0.80 34.52
CA VAL A 270 -4.31 0.20 33.18
C VAL A 270 -4.65 1.23 32.11
N LEU A 271 -5.73 2.00 32.30
CA LEU A 271 -6.11 3.05 31.35
C LEU A 271 -5.02 4.14 31.24
N ARG A 272 -4.39 4.53 32.35
CA ARG A 272 -3.25 5.46 32.36
C ARG A 272 -1.96 4.90 31.74
N LEU A 273 -1.80 3.58 31.71
CA LEU A 273 -0.69 2.93 31.00
C LEU A 273 -0.98 2.83 29.50
N LEU A 274 -2.24 2.66 29.11
CA LEU A 274 -2.68 2.57 27.72
C LEU A 274 -2.84 3.94 27.04
N ILE A 275 -3.22 4.97 27.79
CA ILE A 275 -3.18 6.37 27.35
C ILE A 275 -1.76 6.86 27.65
N PRO A 276 -0.88 7.07 26.66
CA PRO A 276 0.43 7.67 26.91
C PRO A 276 0.20 8.92 27.74
N ALA A 277 0.83 9.02 28.91
CA ALA A 277 0.66 10.15 29.81
C ALA A 277 0.74 11.42 28.96
N ARG A 278 -0.37 12.18 28.88
CA ARG A 278 -0.40 13.48 28.21
C ARG A 278 0.90 14.16 28.60
N SER A 279 1.80 14.35 27.63
CA SER A 279 2.88 15.30 27.84
C SER A 279 2.17 16.58 28.25
N ARG A 280 2.37 16.98 29.50
CA ARG A 280 1.87 18.25 30.00
C ARG A 280 2.76 19.30 29.35
N GLU A 281 2.51 19.53 28.07
CA GLU A 281 3.07 20.61 27.26
C GLU A 281 1.91 21.46 26.75
#